data_AF-A0A139WV18-F1
#
_entry.id   AF-A0A139WV18-F1
#
_cell.length_a   1.000
_cell.length_b   1.000
_cell.length_c   1.000
_cell.angle_alpha   90.00
_cell.angle_beta   90.00
_cell.angle_gamma   90.00
#
_symmetry.space_group_name_H-M   'P 1'
#
loop_
_entity.id
_entity.type
_entity.pdbx_description
1 polymer ?
#
loop_
_entity_poly.entity_id
_entity_poly.type
_entity_poly.pdbx_seq_one_letter_code
_entity_poly.pdbx_strand_id
1 'polypeptide(L)'
;MRIFKNAWFERFARKERLTDEALYAAVTRASKGLVDADLGGGIIKQRIARQGQGKSGGYRSIIIFRSGDKAFFVYGFSKSDLDNSQLPTPPEG
;
A
#
# COMPACT_ATOMS: atom_id res chain seq x y z
N MET A 1 6.03 4.99 -15.08
CA MET A 1 5.84 3.83 -14.18
C MET A 1 4.37 3.50 -14.11
N ARG A 2 4.01 2.23 -14.29
CA ARG A 2 2.60 1.78 -14.31
C ARG A 2 2.18 1.31 -12.92
N ILE A 3 0.99 1.71 -12.48
CA ILE A 3 0.45 1.37 -11.16
C ILE A 3 -0.79 0.53 -11.37
N PHE A 4 -0.87 -0.59 -10.66
CA PHE A 4 -1.96 -1.54 -10.73
C PHE A 4 -2.51 -1.82 -9.34
N LYS A 5 -3.80 -2.17 -9.29
CA LYS A 5 -4.51 -2.61 -8.09
C LYS A 5 -5.13 -3.97 -8.41
N ASN A 6 -5.02 -4.94 -7.50
CA ASN A 6 -5.86 -6.14 -7.60
C ASN A 6 -7.29 -5.81 -7.09
N ALA A 7 -8.24 -6.72 -7.32
CA ALA A 7 -9.64 -6.50 -6.92
C ALA A 7 -9.81 -6.30 -5.40
N TRP A 8 -9.00 -6.98 -4.59
CA TRP A 8 -8.99 -6.84 -3.13
C TRP A 8 -8.56 -5.46 -2.67
N PHE A 9 -7.45 -4.97 -3.20
CA PHE A 9 -6.94 -3.65 -2.90
C PHE A 9 -7.86 -2.56 -3.43
N GLU A 10 -8.49 -2.75 -4.59
CA GLU A 10 -9.48 -1.81 -5.12
C GLU A 10 -10.68 -1.67 -4.15
N ARG A 11 -11.18 -2.78 -3.59
CA ARG A 11 -12.23 -2.73 -2.56
C ARG A 11 -11.78 -1.99 -1.31
N PHE A 12 -10.55 -2.26 -0.84
CA PHE A 12 -9.95 -1.55 0.28
C PHE A 12 -9.81 -0.05 0.01
N ALA A 13 -9.24 0.33 -1.14
CA ALA A 13 -9.04 1.71 -1.55
C ALA A 13 -10.36 2.48 -1.60
N ARG A 14 -11.43 1.85 -2.11
CA ARG A 14 -12.78 2.44 -2.10
C ARG A 14 -13.34 2.63 -0.69
N LYS A 15 -13.25 1.59 0.16
CA LYS A 15 -13.72 1.63 1.55
C LYS A 15 -13.04 2.76 2.34
N GLU A 16 -11.73 2.85 2.17
CA GLU A 16 -10.87 3.80 2.91
C GLU A 16 -10.73 5.17 2.23
N ARG A 17 -11.41 5.36 1.08
CA ARG A 17 -11.38 6.57 0.26
C ARG A 17 -9.95 7.01 -0.11
N LEU A 18 -9.13 6.04 -0.49
CA LEU A 18 -7.80 6.31 -1.04
C LEU A 18 -7.93 6.88 -2.44
N THR A 19 -7.37 8.08 -2.63
CA THR A 19 -7.33 8.72 -3.94
C THR A 19 -6.16 8.19 -4.77
N ASP A 20 -6.28 8.27 -6.09
CA ASP A 20 -5.21 7.84 -6.98
C ASP A 20 -3.93 8.67 -6.77
N GLU A 21 -4.06 9.95 -6.39
CA GLU A 21 -2.92 10.81 -6.03
C GLU A 21 -2.16 10.27 -4.81
N ALA A 22 -2.87 9.73 -3.82
CA ALA A 22 -2.25 9.15 -2.64
C ALA A 22 -1.47 7.87 -2.98
N LEU A 23 -2.01 7.04 -3.86
CA LEU A 23 -1.35 5.83 -4.36
C LEU A 23 -0.12 6.18 -5.20
N TYR A 24 -0.26 7.16 -6.10
CA TYR A 24 0.83 7.66 -6.92
C TYR A 24 1.96 8.26 -6.09
N ALA A 25 1.63 9.04 -5.05
CA ALA A 25 2.60 9.60 -4.12
C ALA A 25 3.36 8.51 -3.35
N ALA A 26 2.67 7.45 -2.91
CA ALA A 26 3.30 6.33 -2.22
C ALA A 26 4.31 5.59 -3.13
N VAL A 27 3.92 5.31 -4.37
CA VAL A 27 4.80 4.67 -5.36
C VAL A 27 5.97 5.57 -5.77
N THR A 28 5.72 6.88 -5.93
CA THR A 28 6.78 7.85 -6.24
C THR A 28 7.82 7.93 -5.13
N ARG A 29 7.41 7.86 -3.86
CA ARG A 29 8.33 7.78 -2.73
C ARG A 29 9.17 6.51 -2.80
N ALA A 30 8.55 5.35 -2.99
CA ALA A 30 9.26 4.08 -3.14
C ALA A 30 10.31 4.13 -4.27
N SER A 31 9.97 4.70 -5.43
CA SER A 31 10.92 4.89 -6.54
C SER A 31 12.10 5.79 -6.24
N LYS A 32 11.98 6.69 -5.26
CA LYS A 32 13.08 7.54 -4.81
C LYS A 32 13.90 6.89 -3.68
N GLY A 33 13.66 5.60 -3.41
CA GLY A 33 14.31 4.87 -2.32
C GLY A 33 13.70 5.15 -0.93
N LEU A 34 12.61 5.92 -0.85
CA LEU A 34 11.91 6.21 0.40
C LEU A 34 10.90 5.13 0.75
N VAL A 35 11.41 3.89 0.85
CA VAL A 35 10.66 2.70 1.21
C VAL A 35 10.58 2.57 2.72
N ASP A 36 9.39 2.30 3.27
CA ASP A 36 9.25 2.20 4.72
C ASP A 36 9.77 0.86 5.27
N ALA A 37 9.61 -0.23 4.52
CA ALA A 37 10.36 -1.47 4.72
C ALA A 37 10.42 -2.30 3.43
N ASP A 38 11.59 -2.87 3.14
CA ASP A 38 11.79 -3.84 2.07
C ASP A 38 11.67 -5.26 2.66
N LEU A 39 10.84 -6.11 2.05
CA LEU A 39 10.65 -7.50 2.47
C LEU A 39 11.43 -8.49 1.61
N GLY A 40 12.20 -7.99 0.62
CA GLY A 40 12.92 -8.81 -0.35
C GLY A 40 12.05 -9.24 -1.54
N GLY A 41 12.70 -9.73 -2.59
CA GLY A 41 12.02 -10.29 -3.77
C GLY A 41 11.19 -9.28 -4.58
N GLY A 42 11.42 -7.97 -4.40
CA GLY A 42 10.60 -6.92 -5.01
C GLY A 42 9.28 -6.67 -4.28
N ILE A 43 9.16 -7.07 -3.02
CA ILE A 43 7.99 -6.80 -2.17
C ILE A 43 8.37 -5.75 -1.14
N ILE A 44 7.58 -4.67 -1.08
CA ILE A 44 7.80 -3.59 -0.12
C ILE A 44 6.56 -3.34 0.73
N LYS A 45 6.77 -2.87 1.96
CA LYS A 45 5.76 -2.22 2.80
C LYS A 45 5.90 -0.71 2.61
N GLN A 46 4.83 -0.06 2.19
CA GLN A 46 4.80 1.38 1.96
C GLN A 46 3.57 2.02 2.60
N ARG A 47 3.76 3.18 3.23
CA ARG A 47 2.71 4.01 3.79
C ARG A 47 2.02 4.82 2.70
N ILE A 48 0.70 4.85 2.79
CA ILE A 48 -0.17 5.68 1.98
C ILE A 48 -0.75 6.78 2.88
N ALA A 49 -0.61 8.03 2.46
CA ALA A 49 -1.15 9.17 3.19
C ALA A 49 -2.69 9.21 3.04
N ARG A 50 -3.38 9.48 4.14
CA ARG A 50 -4.83 9.72 4.14
C ARG A 50 -5.09 11.22 3.98
N GLN A 51 -6.01 11.59 3.10
CA GLN A 51 -6.47 12.98 3.01
C GLN A 51 -7.40 13.30 4.19
N GLY A 52 -7.19 14.46 4.83
CA GLY A 52 -8.17 15.06 5.76
C GLY A 52 -8.21 14.54 7.21
N GLN A 53 -7.29 13.67 7.66
CA GLN A 53 -7.21 13.29 9.08
C GLN A 53 -5.79 13.42 9.65
N GLY A 54 -5.71 13.89 10.90
CA GLY A 54 -4.47 14.14 11.65
C GLY A 54 -3.65 12.88 11.98
N LYS A 55 -2.58 13.10 12.77
CA LYS A 55 -1.36 12.27 12.99
C LYS A 55 -1.51 10.76 13.33
N SER A 56 -2.70 10.17 13.39
CA SER A 56 -2.92 8.79 13.88
C SER A 56 -3.26 7.70 12.84
N GLY A 57 -3.62 8.00 11.58
CA GLY A 57 -4.31 7.01 10.72
C GLY A 57 -3.80 6.83 9.28
N GLY A 58 -2.48 6.73 9.05
CA GLY A 58 -1.98 6.35 7.72
C GLY A 58 -2.17 4.85 7.44
N TYR A 59 -2.44 4.48 6.19
CA TYR A 59 -2.53 3.08 5.78
C TYR A 59 -1.16 2.54 5.42
N ARG A 60 -0.92 1.25 5.65
CA ARG A 60 0.23 0.55 5.08
C ARG A 60 -0.26 -0.40 4.01
N SER A 61 0.55 -0.53 2.96
CA SER A 61 0.29 -1.43 1.86
C SER A 61 1.47 -2.34 1.60
N ILE A 62 1.16 -3.58 1.22
CA ILE A 62 2.10 -4.47 0.53
C ILE A 62 2.03 -4.14 -0.95
N ILE A 63 3.19 -3.84 -1.52
CA ILE A 63 3.34 -3.48 -2.93
C ILE A 63 4.38 -4.41 -3.54
N ILE A 64 4.03 -5.07 -4.63
CA ILE A 64 5.04 -5.69 -5.50
C ILE A 64 5.58 -4.57 -6.37
N PHE A 65 6.84 -4.24 -6.16
CA PHE A 65 7.48 -3.05 -6.69
C PHE A 65 8.71 -3.43 -7.51
N ARG A 66 8.65 -3.13 -8.82
CA ARG A 66 9.81 -3.15 -9.70
C ARG A 66 10.15 -1.71 -10.04
N SER A 67 11.23 -1.22 -9.43
CA SER A 67 11.70 0.15 -9.63
C SER A 67 11.83 0.47 -11.13
N GLY A 68 11.29 1.62 -11.55
CA GLY A 68 11.31 2.09 -12.94
C GLY A 68 10.27 1.46 -13.88
N ASP A 69 9.63 0.34 -13.52
CA ASP A 69 8.68 -0.36 -14.40
C ASP A 69 7.23 -0.28 -13.88
N LYS A 70 6.96 -1.00 -12.79
CA LYS A 70 5.60 -1.27 -12.33
C LYS A 70 5.48 -1.45 -10.82
N ALA A 71 4.34 -1.03 -10.29
CA ALA A 71 3.95 -1.22 -8.91
C ALA A 71 2.55 -1.87 -8.86
N PHE A 72 2.39 -2.93 -8.07
CA PHE A 72 1.11 -3.58 -7.84
C PHE A 72 0.76 -3.47 -6.36
N PHE A 73 -0.33 -2.77 -6.07
CA PHE A 73 -0.93 -2.77 -4.75
C PHE A 73 -1.67 -4.10 -4.54
N VAL A 74 -1.23 -4.88 -3.55
CA VAL A 74 -1.76 -6.22 -3.28
C VAL A 74 -2.68 -6.23 -2.06
N TYR A 75 -2.24 -5.57 -0.98
CA TYR A 75 -2.97 -5.50 0.28
C TYR A 75 -2.78 -4.14 0.94
N GLY A 76 -3.84 -3.60 1.53
CA GLY A 76 -3.79 -2.41 2.38
C GLY A 76 -4.44 -2.69 3.74
N PHE A 77 -3.90 -2.10 4.80
CA PHE A 77 -4.41 -2.25 6.16
C PHE A 77 -4.21 -0.97 6.97
N SER A 78 -5.12 -0.70 7.91
CA SER A 78 -5.00 0.44 8.82
C SER A 78 -4.06 0.09 9.99
N LYS A 79 -3.48 1.10 10.65
CA LYS A 79 -2.62 0.87 11.82
C LYS A 79 -3.33 0.15 12.98
N SER A 80 -4.66 0.26 13.04
CA SER A 80 -5.50 -0.39 14.05
C SER A 80 -5.74 -1.88 13.78
N ASP A 81 -5.59 -2.33 12.52
CA ASP A 81 -5.83 -3.73 12.13
C ASP A 81 -4.61 -4.64 12.39
N LEU A 82 -3.45 -4.06 12.75
CA LEU A 82 -2.17 -4.77 12.79
C LEU A 82 -1.46 -4.66 14.14
N ASP A 83 -2.21 -4.86 15.23
CA ASP A 83 -1.62 -5.27 16.52
C ASP A 83 -1.27 -6.79 16.53
N ASN A 84 -1.49 -7.48 15.41
CA ASN A 84 -1.05 -8.86 15.22
C ASN A 84 0.01 -8.93 14.12
N SER A 85 1.15 -9.53 14.42
CA SER A 85 2.34 -9.66 13.58
C SER A 85 2.17 -10.56 12.34
N GLN A 86 0.94 -10.85 11.94
CA GLN A 86 0.59 -11.67 10.78
C GLN A 86 0.15 -10.78 9.59
N LEU A 87 0.68 -11.09 8.41
CA LEU A 87 0.10 -10.62 7.16
C LEU A 87 -1.32 -11.21 7.07
N PRO A 88 -2.35 -10.41 6.74
CA PRO A 88 -3.69 -10.95 6.55
C PRO A 88 -3.67 -11.99 5.44
N THR A 89 -4.28 -13.14 5.69
CA THR A 89 -4.52 -14.16 4.67
C THR A 89 -5.59 -13.67 3.71
N PRO A 90 -5.42 -13.80 2.38
CA PRO A 90 -6.52 -13.56 1.45
C PRO A 90 -7.73 -14.41 1.85
N PRO A 91 -8.96 -13.87 1.74
CA PRO A 91 -10.14 -14.71 1.85
C PRO A 91 -10.11 -15.78 0.76
N GLU A 92 -10.46 -17.01 1.13
CA GLU A 92 -10.68 -18.08 0.16
C GLU A 92 -11.96 -17.74 -0.62
N GLY A 93 -11.82 -17.30 -1.89
CA GLY A 93 -12.94 -17.11 -2.83
C GLY A 93 -13.54 -15.71 -2.83
#